data_AF-A0A1Z9PQH8-F1
#
_entry.id   AF-A0A1Z9PQH8-F1
#
_cell.length_a   1.000
_cell.length_b   1.000
_cell.length_c   1.000
_cell.angle_alpha   90.00
_cell.angle_beta   90.00
_cell.angle_gamma   90.00
#
_symmetry.space_group_name_H-M   'P 1'
#
loop_
_entity.id
_entity.type
_entity.pdbx_description
1 polymer ?
#
loop_
_entity_poly.entity_id
_entity_poly.type
_entity_poly.pdbx_seq_one_letter_code
_entity_poly.pdbx_strand_id
1 'polypeptide(L)'
;MTWDALNKEKPKIAASVDGYVRSEKDEQILNKHFANVFKGDEGKKVLEYLQSITTEAVAGPNVTSNQLFHIEGMRFLVGIIKTRTKKGENDGR
;
A
#
# COMPACT_ATOMS: atom_id res chain seq x y z
N MET A 1 -28.95 -23.74 -19.27
CA MET A 1 -27.95 -23.34 -18.25
C MET A 1 -27.77 -24.52 -17.31
N THR A 2 -26.60 -25.14 -17.29
CA THR A 2 -26.31 -26.28 -16.42
C THR A 2 -25.99 -25.81 -15.01
N TRP A 3 -26.44 -26.55 -13.99
CA TRP A 3 -26.19 -26.26 -12.58
C TRP A 3 -24.70 -26.15 -12.23
N ASP A 4 -23.84 -26.84 -12.97
CA ASP A 4 -22.38 -26.79 -12.82
C ASP A 4 -21.78 -25.39 -13.10
N ALA A 5 -22.43 -24.57 -13.93
CA ALA A 5 -21.96 -23.22 -14.23
C ALA A 5 -22.13 -22.25 -13.05
N LEU A 6 -22.98 -22.56 -12.07
CA LEU A 6 -23.20 -21.76 -10.86
C LEU A 6 -22.14 -22.03 -9.77
N ASN A 7 -21.41 -23.15 -9.87
CA ASN A 7 -20.36 -23.54 -8.92
C ASN A 7 -18.95 -23.06 -9.32
N LYS A 8 -18.80 -22.31 -10.42
CA LYS A 8 -17.54 -21.61 -10.69
C LYS A 8 -17.37 -20.54 -9.62
N GLU A 9 -16.40 -20.74 -8.72
CA GLU A 9 -16.02 -19.73 -7.74
C GLU A 9 -15.82 -18.40 -8.44
N LYS A 10 -16.64 -17.40 -8.06
CA LYS A 10 -16.44 -16.04 -8.53
C LYS A 10 -15.02 -15.64 -8.12
N PRO A 11 -14.20 -15.08 -9.03
CA PRO A 11 -12.86 -14.64 -8.65
C PRO A 11 -13.01 -13.72 -7.44
N LYS A 12 -12.33 -14.06 -6.34
CA LYS A 12 -12.29 -13.17 -5.17
C LYS A 12 -11.69 -11.87 -5.63
N ILE A 13 -12.52 -10.86 -5.80
CA ILE A 13 -12.09 -9.48 -6.03
C ILE A 13 -11.53 -9.00 -4.70
N ALA A 14 -10.34 -9.49 -4.34
CA ALA A 14 -9.61 -8.96 -3.22
C ALA A 14 -9.05 -7.62 -3.69
N ALA A 15 -9.61 -6.52 -3.18
CA ALA A 15 -9.04 -5.20 -3.38
C ALA A 15 -7.57 -5.23 -2.91
N SER A 16 -6.66 -4.73 -3.74
CA SER A 16 -5.27 -4.62 -3.36
C SER A 16 -5.10 -3.67 -2.16
N VAL A 17 -3.90 -3.59 -1.61
CA VAL A 17 -3.53 -2.71 -0.49
C VAL A 17 -3.83 -1.23 -0.76
N ASP A 18 -3.95 -0.85 -2.03
CA ASP A 18 -4.26 0.49 -2.51
C ASP A 18 -5.71 0.63 -3.04
N GLY A 19 -6.55 -0.40 -2.89
CA GLY A 19 -7.94 -0.40 -3.31
C GLY A 19 -8.19 -0.75 -4.78
N TYR A 20 -7.15 -0.91 -5.60
CA TYR A 20 -7.29 -1.26 -7.02
C TYR A 20 -7.28 -2.77 -7.24
N VAL A 21 -7.95 -3.22 -8.29
CA VAL A 21 -7.98 -4.63 -8.70
C VAL A 21 -6.86 -4.86 -9.72
N ARG A 22 -6.00 -5.84 -9.46
CA ARG A 22 -4.91 -6.26 -10.35
C ARG A 22 -4.77 -7.78 -10.33
N SER A 23 -4.11 -8.35 -11.34
CA SER A 23 -3.76 -9.77 -11.31
C SER A 23 -2.72 -10.04 -10.20
N GLU A 24 -2.66 -11.28 -9.69
CA GLU A 24 -1.65 -11.66 -8.69
C GLU A 24 -0.22 -11.42 -9.18
N LYS A 25 0.03 -11.65 -10.47
CA LYS A 25 1.34 -11.42 -11.10
C LYS A 25 1.69 -9.93 -11.11
N ASP A 26 0.76 -9.06 -11.47
CA ASP A 26 1.00 -7.62 -11.47
C ASP A 26 1.22 -7.08 -10.05
N GLU A 27 0.50 -7.64 -9.06
CA GLU A 27 0.70 -7.33 -7.65
C GLU A 27 2.10 -7.71 -7.16
N GLN A 28 2.59 -8.90 -7.51
CA GLN A 28 3.94 -9.34 -7.18
C GLN A 28 5.01 -8.47 -7.85
N ILE A 29 4.85 -8.14 -9.13
CA ILE A 29 5.77 -7.25 -9.86
C ILE A 29 5.80 -5.88 -9.19
N LEU A 30 4.63 -5.32 -8.86
CA LEU A 30 4.53 -4.03 -8.19
C LEU A 30 5.21 -4.08 -6.82
N ASN A 31 4.91 -5.09 -6.01
CA ASN A 31 5.58 -5.32 -4.74
C ASN A 31 7.10 -5.38 -4.93
N LYS A 32 7.60 -6.05 -5.99
CA LYS A 32 9.02 -6.17 -6.41
C LYS A 32 9.64 -4.88 -6.98
N HIS A 33 8.87 -3.87 -7.34
CA HIS A 33 9.42 -2.52 -7.56
C HIS A 33 9.66 -1.78 -6.24
N PHE A 34 8.70 -1.78 -5.30
CA PHE A 34 8.77 -0.99 -4.07
C PHE A 34 10.01 -1.24 -3.19
N ALA A 35 10.20 -2.38 -2.52
CA ALA A 35 11.49 -2.66 -1.86
C ALA A 35 12.75 -2.72 -2.75
N ASN A 36 12.69 -2.71 -4.09
CA ASN A 36 13.92 -2.55 -4.88
C ASN A 36 14.39 -1.10 -4.80
N VAL A 37 13.43 -0.17 -4.78
CA VAL A 37 13.67 1.25 -4.52
C VAL A 37 14.03 1.47 -3.05
N PHE A 38 13.26 0.89 -2.12
CA PHE A 38 13.37 1.18 -0.69
C PHE A 38 14.37 0.30 0.09
N LYS A 39 15.09 -0.63 -0.56
CA LYS A 39 16.17 -1.41 0.12
C LYS A 39 17.44 -0.61 0.37
N GLY A 40 17.75 0.32 -0.52
CA GLY A 40 18.99 1.09 -0.48
C GLY A 40 18.93 2.18 0.58
N ASP A 41 20.09 2.64 1.04
CA ASP A 41 20.18 3.62 2.13
C ASP A 41 19.44 4.93 1.81
N GLU A 42 19.54 5.41 0.57
CA GLU A 42 18.80 6.59 0.13
C GLU A 42 17.28 6.36 0.08
N GLY A 43 16.84 5.18 -0.35
CA GLY A 43 15.43 4.79 -0.31
C GLY A 43 14.90 4.78 1.13
N LYS A 44 15.66 4.21 2.07
CA LYS A 44 15.32 4.21 3.49
C LYS A 44 15.20 5.63 4.06
N LYS A 45 16.17 6.50 3.79
CA LYS A 45 16.13 7.92 4.21
C LYS A 45 14.91 8.65 3.67
N VAL A 46 14.55 8.43 2.40
CA VAL A 46 13.33 9.00 1.82
C VAL A 46 12.08 8.48 2.53
N LEU A 47 12.02 7.17 2.82
CA LEU A 47 10.89 6.58 3.53
C LEU A 47 10.78 7.09 4.98
N GLU A 48 11.91 7.27 5.67
CA GLU A 48 11.97 7.88 7.00
C GLU A 48 11.48 9.33 6.96
N TYR A 49 11.94 10.12 5.99
CA TYR A 49 11.44 11.48 5.79
C TYR A 49 9.92 11.52 5.57
N LEU A 50 9.39 10.67 4.70
CA LEU A 50 7.95 10.58 4.47
C LEU A 50 7.19 10.20 5.74
N GLN A 51 7.73 9.31 6.58
CA GLN A 51 7.12 8.95 7.87
C GLN A 51 7.09 10.15 8.83
N SER A 52 8.19 10.92 8.90
CA SER A 52 8.32 12.07 9.79
C SER A 52 7.28 13.17 9.52
N ILE A 53 6.89 13.38 8.26
CA ILE A 53 5.90 14.39 7.87
C ILE A 53 4.47 13.83 7.77
N THR A 54 4.25 12.53 8.06
CA THR A 54 2.93 11.89 7.94
C THR A 54 2.55 11.05 9.16
N THR A 55 3.02 9.80 9.25
CA THR A 55 2.61 8.81 10.25
C THR A 55 3.08 9.16 11.64
N GLU A 56 4.20 9.86 11.75
CA GLU A 56 4.80 10.29 13.02
C GLU A 56 4.44 11.75 13.36
N ALA A 57 3.87 12.49 12.42
CA ALA A 57 3.45 13.85 12.63
C ALA A 57 2.17 13.90 13.50
N VAL A 58 2.24 14.65 14.60
CA VAL A 58 1.11 14.88 15.52
C VAL A 58 0.39 16.16 15.14
N ALA A 59 -0.93 16.08 15.00
CA ALA A 59 -1.76 17.26 14.78
C ALA A 59 -2.08 17.96 16.10
N GLY A 60 -1.93 19.28 16.13
CA GLY A 60 -2.27 20.10 17.30
C GLY A 60 -3.78 20.20 17.52
N PRO A 61 -4.22 20.68 18.71
CA PRO A 61 -5.63 20.70 19.09
C PRO A 61 -6.52 21.59 18.20
N ASN A 62 -5.93 22.53 17.46
CA ASN A 62 -6.63 23.45 16.57
C ASN A 62 -6.72 22.95 15.11
N VAL A 63 -6.33 21.69 14.84
CA VAL A 63 -6.42 21.13 13.48
C VAL A 63 -7.88 21.05 13.03
N THR A 64 -8.14 21.49 11.81
CA THR A 64 -9.47 21.35 11.21
C THR A 64 -9.68 19.93 10.69
N SER A 65 -10.93 19.50 10.54
CA SER A 65 -11.25 18.18 9.97
C SER A 65 -10.68 17.99 8.57
N ASN A 66 -10.70 19.03 7.72
CA ASN A 66 -10.15 18.95 6.36
C ASN A 66 -8.63 18.77 6.35
N GLN A 67 -7.91 19.45 7.26
CA GLN A 67 -6.48 19.24 7.43
C GLN A 67 -6.19 17.81 7.93
N LEU A 68 -7.01 17.31 8.86
CA LEU A 68 -6.86 15.94 9.36
C LEU A 68 -7.10 14.91 8.25
N PHE A 69 -8.13 15.07 7.42
CA PHE A 69 -8.39 14.19 6.27
C PHE A 69 -7.24 14.20 5.26
N HIS A 70 -6.65 15.37 5.00
CA HIS A 70 -5.49 15.47 4.13
C HIS A 70 -4.29 14.68 4.70
N ILE A 71 -3.97 14.86 5.99
CA ILE A 71 -2.90 14.13 6.67
C ILE A 71 -3.18 12.62 6.62
N GLU A 72 -4.42 12.20 6.84
CA GLU A 72 -4.78 10.79 6.81
C GLU A 72 -4.62 10.17 5.42
N GLY A 73 -4.94 10.91 4.34
CA GLY A 73 -4.64 10.50 2.97
C GLY A 73 -3.14 10.30 2.73
N MET A 74 -2.30 11.19 3.27
CA MET A 74 -0.84 11.06 3.19
C MET A 74 -0.34 9.83 3.97
N ARG A 75 -0.87 9.60 5.19
CA ARG A 75 -0.53 8.43 6.01
C ARG A 75 -0.93 7.12 5.32
N PHE A 76 -2.09 7.09 4.69
CA PHE A 76 -2.54 5.94 3.91
C PHE A 76 -1.55 5.62 2.77
N LEU A 77 -1.09 6.64 2.04
CA LEU A 77 -0.09 6.45 0.98
C LEU A 77 1.23 5.88 1.51
N VAL A 78 1.73 6.38 2.64
CA VAL A 78 2.94 5.83 3.28
C VAL A 78 2.70 4.39 3.75
N GLY A 79 1.51 4.08 4.27
CA GLY A 79 1.07 2.72 4.60
C GLY A 79 1.12 1.77 3.41
N ILE A 80 0.67 2.21 2.23
CA ILE A 80 0.79 1.45 0.97
C ILE A 80 2.26 1.18 0.67
N ILE A 81 3.12 2.21 0.67
CA ILE A 81 4.56 2.06 0.38
C ILE A 81 5.21 1.03 1.30
N LYS A 82 4.98 1.12 2.62
CA LYS A 82 5.54 0.18 3.61
C LYS A 82 5.03 -1.24 3.36
N THR A 83 3.73 -1.40 3.10
CA THR A 83 3.12 -2.71 2.87
C THR A 83 3.64 -3.35 1.59
N ARG A 84 3.73 -2.60 0.49
CA ARG A 84 4.27 -3.06 -0.79
C ARG A 84 5.73 -3.48 -0.68
N THR A 85 6.52 -2.69 0.06
CA THR A 85 7.92 -2.97 0.36
C THR A 85 8.04 -4.31 1.08
N LYS A 86 7.36 -4.46 2.22
CA LYS A 86 7.38 -5.69 3.03
C LYS A 86 6.89 -6.92 2.26
N LYS A 87 5.79 -6.80 1.51
CA LYS A 87 5.27 -7.91 0.69
C LYS A 87 6.30 -8.38 -0.31
N GLY A 88 6.93 -7.45 -1.03
CA GLY A 88 7.90 -7.86 -2.04
C GLY A 88 9.25 -8.32 -1.47
N GLU A 89 9.57 -8.03 -0.20
CA GLU A 89 10.67 -8.70 0.52
C GLU A 89 10.32 -10.18 0.76
N ASN A 90 9.08 -10.46 1.19
CA ASN A 90 8.58 -11.82 1.42
C ASN A 90 8.39 -12.63 0.13
N ASP A 91 8.05 -11.98 -0.99
CA ASP A 91 7.85 -12.62 -2.30
C ASP A 91 9.18 -13.09 -2.95
N GLY A 92 10.29 -13.09 -2.20
CA GLY A 92 11.58 -13.63 -2.65
C GLY A 92 12.34 -12.66 -3.55
N ARG A 93 12.45 -11.41 -3.11
CA ARG A 93 13.16 -10.36 -3.83
C ARG A 93 14.60 -10.71 -4.21
#